data_AF-A0A973TNJ4-F1
#
_entry.id   AF-A0A973TNJ4-F1
#
_cell.length_a   1.000
_cell.length_b   1.000
_cell.length_c   1.000
_cell.angle_alpha   90.00
_cell.angle_beta   90.00
_cell.angle_gamma   90.00
#
_symmetry.space_group_name_H-M   'P 1'
#
loop_
_entity.id
_entity.type
_entity.pdbx_description
1 polymer ?
#
loop_
_entity_poly.entity_id
_entity_poly.type
_entity_poly.pdbx_seq_one_letter_code
_entity_poly.pdbx_strand_id
1 'polypeptide(L)'
;MRPLGRIGGATLAGIALTLLLAIDAWPAALAGAFAQPAFALAVSWWRGTRTSAKWPRDAASLGATWVVGVIAVGALVAWPLAALRETGSLSAVIGLSIVAGIVLLVLWQTWPTWHALEREGGALAALWRALSEVEAWAWRGLGVAAIVATLIGAVIALAWPGLVADALRWPLVIGLAVLAPVLHFLLQRVPAATPLPIESLL
;
A
#
# COMPACT_ATOMS: atom_id res chain seq x y z
N MET A 1 -21.23 15.96 -9.00
CA MET A 1 -20.12 16.89 -9.33
C MET A 1 -18.82 16.33 -8.76
N ARG A 2 -17.71 16.33 -9.51
CA ARG A 2 -16.41 15.86 -8.99
C ARG A 2 -15.87 16.85 -7.96
N PRO A 3 -15.40 16.42 -6.78
CA PRO A 3 -14.91 17.33 -5.74
C PRO A 3 -13.47 17.78 -6.06
N LEU A 4 -13.31 18.67 -7.05
CA LEU A 4 -12.00 19.09 -7.59
C LEU A 4 -11.03 19.58 -6.50
N GLY A 5 -11.51 20.34 -5.51
CA GLY A 5 -10.69 20.79 -4.38
C GLY A 5 -10.16 19.66 -3.50
N ARG A 6 -10.94 18.59 -3.29
CA ARG A 6 -10.50 17.42 -2.50
C ARG A 6 -9.48 16.58 -3.26
N ILE A 7 -9.67 16.44 -4.57
CA ILE A 7 -8.73 15.74 -5.45
C ILE A 7 -7.39 16.48 -5.40
N GLY A 8 -7.39 17.79 -5.68
CA GLY A 8 -6.18 18.61 -5.64
C GLY A 8 -5.49 18.59 -4.28
N GLY A 9 -6.25 18.75 -3.19
CA GLY A 9 -5.71 18.69 -1.83
C GLY A 9 -5.06 17.35 -1.49
N ALA A 10 -5.68 16.22 -1.84
CA ALA A 10 -5.12 14.90 -1.58
C ALA A 10 -3.92 14.57 -2.48
N THR A 11 -3.93 14.98 -3.75
CA THR A 11 -2.76 14.86 -4.63
C THR A 11 -1.57 15.65 -4.09
N LEU A 12 -1.78 16.92 -3.71
CA LEU A 12 -0.73 17.75 -3.14
C LEU A 12 -0.20 17.20 -1.81
N ALA A 13 -1.08 16.71 -0.93
CA ALA A 13 -0.69 16.06 0.30
C ALA A 13 0.16 14.80 0.04
N GLY A 14 -0.25 13.94 -0.90
CA GLY A 14 0.50 12.75 -1.29
C GLY A 14 1.89 13.08 -1.84
N ILE A 15 1.99 14.10 -2.69
CA ILE A 15 3.28 14.59 -3.22
C ILE A 15 4.14 15.12 -2.07
N ALA A 16 3.63 16.05 -1.28
CA ALA A 16 4.38 16.66 -0.19
C ALA A 16 4.90 15.62 0.81
N LEU A 17 4.06 14.66 1.21
CA LEU A 17 4.43 13.57 2.11
C LEU A 17 5.46 12.62 1.48
N THR A 18 5.37 12.35 0.18
CA THR A 18 6.37 11.53 -0.54
C THR A 18 7.72 12.26 -0.61
N LEU A 19 7.72 13.57 -0.86
CA LEU A 19 8.95 14.38 -0.90
C LEU A 19 9.70 14.37 0.43
N LEU A 20 9.02 14.16 1.57
CA LEU A 20 9.68 13.99 2.87
C LEU A 20 10.56 12.73 2.95
N LEU A 21 10.39 11.75 2.06
CA LEU A 21 11.30 10.59 1.92
C LEU A 21 12.67 10.96 1.33
N ALA A 22 12.83 12.21 0.84
CA ALA A 22 14.16 12.73 0.50
C ALA A 22 15.04 12.97 1.74
N ILE A 23 14.45 12.96 2.95
CA ILE A 23 15.18 13.00 4.21
C ILE A 23 15.60 11.57 4.56
N ASP A 24 16.90 11.32 4.73
CA ASP A 24 17.44 10.01 5.09
C ASP A 24 17.23 9.69 6.58
N ALA A 25 15.99 9.44 6.97
CA ALA A 25 15.64 9.15 8.36
C ALA A 25 14.47 8.17 8.45
N TRP A 26 14.57 7.22 9.39
CA TRP A 26 13.52 6.22 9.62
C TRP A 26 12.11 6.82 9.88
N PRO A 27 11.92 7.97 10.55
CA PRO A 27 10.59 8.54 10.75
C PRO A 27 9.93 8.99 9.44
N ALA A 28 10.71 9.21 8.37
CA ALA A 28 10.17 9.55 7.05
C ALA A 28 9.28 8.42 6.49
N ALA A 29 9.44 7.18 6.96
CA ALA A 29 8.55 6.06 6.62
C ALA A 29 7.09 6.36 6.96
N LEU A 30 6.80 7.11 8.03
CA LEU A 30 5.44 7.50 8.38
C LEU A 30 4.86 8.47 7.35
N ALA A 31 5.66 9.43 6.88
CA ALA A 31 5.24 10.32 5.80
C ALA A 31 4.96 9.53 4.52
N GLY A 32 5.86 8.61 4.13
CA GLY A 32 5.65 7.70 3.01
C GLY A 32 4.41 6.83 3.15
N ALA A 33 4.12 6.34 4.36
CA ALA A 33 2.94 5.55 4.67
C ALA A 33 1.64 6.37 4.56
N PHE A 34 1.64 7.63 4.98
CA PHE A 34 0.49 8.55 4.83
C PHE A 34 0.36 9.12 3.41
N ALA A 35 1.42 9.10 2.59
CA ALA A 35 1.35 9.52 1.20
C ALA A 35 0.46 8.57 0.37
N GLN A 36 0.58 7.26 0.58
CA GLN A 36 -0.19 6.24 -0.15
C GLN A 36 -1.72 6.41 -0.02
N PRO A 37 -2.32 6.54 1.19
CA PRO A 37 -3.76 6.77 1.32
C PRO A 37 -4.18 8.12 0.70
N ALA A 38 -3.32 9.14 0.69
CA ALA A 38 -3.62 10.41 0.03
C ALA A 38 -3.74 10.24 -1.50
N PHE A 39 -2.82 9.50 -2.12
CA PHE A 39 -2.93 9.16 -3.55
C PHE A 39 -4.15 8.28 -3.84
N ALA A 40 -4.42 7.25 -3.04
CA ALA A 40 -5.59 6.39 -3.20
C ALA A 40 -6.91 7.17 -3.11
N LEU A 41 -7.01 8.13 -2.18
CA LEU A 41 -8.17 9.03 -2.06
C LEU A 41 -8.32 9.95 -3.27
N ALA A 42 -7.22 10.55 -3.76
CA ALA A 42 -7.24 11.39 -4.94
C ALA A 42 -7.77 10.62 -6.17
N VAL A 43 -7.27 9.39 -6.38
CA VAL A 43 -7.68 8.51 -7.47
C VAL A 43 -9.16 8.09 -7.33
N SER A 44 -9.59 7.67 -6.14
CA SER A 44 -10.98 7.21 -5.93
C SER A 44 -12.00 8.34 -6.10
N TRP A 45 -11.69 9.57 -5.66
CA TRP A 45 -12.53 10.73 -5.92
C TRP A 45 -12.53 11.17 -7.38
N TRP A 46 -11.39 11.09 -8.07
CA TRP A 46 -11.32 11.39 -9.50
C TRP A 46 -12.15 10.39 -10.33
N ARG A 47 -12.08 9.11 -9.97
CA ARG A 47 -12.87 8.03 -10.60
C ARG A 47 -14.35 8.03 -10.18
N GLY A 48 -14.68 8.72 -9.09
CA GLY A 48 -16.04 8.75 -8.54
C GLY A 48 -16.49 7.42 -7.93
N THR A 49 -15.55 6.54 -7.56
CA THR A 49 -15.88 5.24 -6.94
C THR A 49 -16.28 5.37 -5.48
N ARG A 50 -15.90 6.47 -4.83
CA ARG A 50 -16.25 6.77 -3.45
C ARG A 50 -17.54 7.56 -3.37
N THR A 51 -18.59 6.94 -2.84
CA THR A 51 -19.92 7.56 -2.66
C THR A 51 -20.28 7.81 -1.19
N SER A 52 -19.50 7.25 -0.26
CA SER A 52 -19.71 7.40 1.19
C SER A 52 -19.60 8.85 1.65
N ALA A 53 -20.63 9.32 2.37
CA ALA A 53 -20.61 10.60 3.08
C ALA A 53 -19.67 10.58 4.31
N LYS A 54 -19.33 9.39 4.82
CA LYS A 54 -18.47 9.17 6.00
C LYS A 54 -16.99 9.11 5.64
N TRP A 55 -16.60 9.90 4.64
CA TRP A 55 -15.27 9.85 4.05
C TRP A 55 -14.10 10.03 5.05
N PRO A 56 -14.19 10.82 6.15
CA PRO A 56 -13.08 10.96 7.08
C PRO A 56 -12.78 9.66 7.84
N ARG A 57 -13.82 8.93 8.25
CA ARG A 57 -13.68 7.63 8.91
C ARG A 57 -13.05 6.60 7.98
N ASP A 58 -13.49 6.61 6.72
CA ASP A 58 -12.97 5.70 5.72
C ASP A 58 -11.50 6.04 5.39
N ALA A 59 -11.15 7.34 5.37
CA ALA A 59 -9.77 7.81 5.20
C ALA A 59 -8.89 7.42 6.39
N ALA A 60 -9.40 7.52 7.62
CA ALA A 60 -8.71 7.07 8.82
C ALA A 60 -8.48 5.55 8.81
N SER A 61 -9.47 4.77 8.37
CA SER A 61 -9.34 3.32 8.22
C SER A 61 -8.27 2.97 7.19
N LEU A 62 -8.28 3.64 6.03
CA LEU A 62 -7.27 3.47 4.99
C LEU A 62 -5.87 3.87 5.47
N GLY A 63 -5.75 5.00 6.15
CA GLY A 63 -4.48 5.45 6.72
C GLY A 63 -3.94 4.48 7.76
N ALA A 64 -4.79 3.98 8.65
CA ALA A 64 -4.41 2.97 9.65
C ALA A 64 -3.91 1.68 8.97
N THR A 65 -4.61 1.19 7.94
CA THR A 65 -4.20 -0.01 7.21
C THR A 65 -2.83 0.16 6.53
N TRP A 66 -2.56 1.31 5.91
CA TRP A 66 -1.25 1.62 5.33
C TRP A 66 -0.13 1.74 6.36
N VAL A 67 -0.37 2.46 7.46
CA VAL A 67 0.62 2.61 8.55
C VAL A 67 0.95 1.25 9.17
N VAL A 68 -0.07 0.46 9.50
CA VAL A 68 0.12 -0.90 10.05
C VAL A 68 0.86 -1.79 9.06
N GLY A 69 0.51 -1.73 7.76
CA GLY A 69 1.20 -2.49 6.71
C GLY A 69 2.68 -2.15 6.62
N VAL A 70 3.03 -0.87 6.55
CA VAL A 70 4.43 -0.41 6.49
C VAL A 70 5.20 -0.79 7.75
N ILE A 71 4.62 -0.60 8.94
CA ILE A 71 5.26 -0.97 10.21
C ILE A 71 5.49 -2.48 10.29
N ALA A 72 4.46 -3.29 9.97
CA ALA A 72 4.55 -4.74 10.04
C ALA A 72 5.62 -5.28 9.07
N VAL A 73 5.61 -4.83 7.81
CA VAL A 73 6.61 -5.26 6.83
C VAL A 73 8.00 -4.74 7.23
N GLY A 74 8.11 -3.49 7.65
CA GLY A 74 9.35 -2.89 8.13
C GLY A 74 9.98 -3.69 9.27
N ALA A 75 9.18 -4.10 10.25
CA ALA A 75 9.63 -4.93 11.36
C ALA A 75 10.08 -6.33 10.89
N LEU A 76 9.35 -6.96 9.98
CA LEU A 76 9.71 -8.28 9.44
C LEU A 76 11.01 -8.26 8.64
N VAL A 77 11.24 -7.19 7.86
CA VAL A 77 12.46 -7.07 7.04
C VAL A 77 13.63 -6.45 7.79
N ALA A 78 13.42 -5.88 8.98
CA ALA A 78 14.45 -5.11 9.68
C ALA A 78 15.74 -5.91 9.93
N TRP A 79 15.59 -7.12 10.49
CA TRP A 79 16.73 -7.99 10.76
C TRP A 79 17.41 -8.51 9.49
N PRO A 80 16.72 -9.16 8.52
CA PRO A 80 17.38 -9.70 7.34
C PRO A 80 17.97 -8.60 6.45
N LEU A 81 17.36 -7.40 6.41
CA LEU A 81 17.89 -6.26 5.67
C LEU A 81 19.16 -5.70 6.32
N ALA A 82 19.19 -5.54 7.64
CA ALA A 82 20.40 -5.12 8.36
C ALA A 82 21.53 -6.15 8.18
N ALA A 83 21.23 -7.44 8.39
CA ALA A 83 22.20 -8.52 8.22
C ALA A 83 22.76 -8.57 6.78
N LEU A 84 21.91 -8.39 5.76
CA LEU A 84 22.34 -8.35 4.37
C LEU A 84 23.28 -7.18 4.10
N ARG A 85 23.02 -6.01 4.68
CA ARG A 85 23.86 -4.83 4.49
C ARG A 85 25.22 -4.92 5.16
N GLU A 86 25.27 -5.52 6.34
CA GLU A 86 26.51 -5.65 7.11
C GLU A 86 27.40 -6.77 6.56
N THR A 87 26.79 -7.88 6.12
CA THR A 87 27.53 -9.11 5.80
C THR A 87 27.55 -9.49 4.32
N GLY A 88 26.60 -8.98 3.52
CA GLY A 88 26.40 -9.44 2.14
C GLY A 88 26.05 -10.93 2.02
N SER A 89 25.60 -11.57 3.11
CA SER A 89 25.48 -13.02 3.17
C SER A 89 24.30 -13.59 2.37
N LEU A 90 24.51 -14.77 1.78
CA LEU A 90 23.47 -15.51 1.06
C LEU A 90 22.29 -15.88 1.95
N SER A 91 22.54 -16.22 3.22
CA SER A 91 21.50 -16.54 4.19
C SER A 91 20.57 -15.35 4.46
N ALA A 92 21.11 -14.12 4.52
CA ALA A 92 20.30 -12.92 4.67
C ALA A 92 19.43 -12.63 3.43
N VAL A 93 19.96 -12.86 2.21
CA VAL A 93 19.17 -12.77 0.96
C VAL A 93 18.01 -13.77 0.97
N ILE A 94 18.28 -15.02 1.35
CA ILE A 94 17.25 -16.07 1.44
C ILE A 94 16.20 -15.68 2.47
N GLY A 95 16.60 -15.24 3.66
CA GLY A 95 15.69 -14.78 4.71
C GLY A 95 14.80 -13.62 4.24
N LEU A 96 15.38 -12.61 3.60
CA LEU A 96 14.64 -11.47 3.06
C LEU A 96 13.66 -11.89 1.96
N SER A 97 14.06 -12.84 1.10
CA SER A 97 13.22 -13.36 0.02
C SER A 97 12.03 -14.16 0.56
N ILE A 98 12.25 -14.97 1.61
CA ILE A 98 11.17 -15.70 2.30
C ILE A 98 10.18 -14.71 2.92
N VAL A 99 10.68 -13.70 3.64
CA VAL A 99 9.83 -12.66 4.22
C VAL A 99 9.03 -11.93 3.15
N ALA A 100 9.66 -11.53 2.04
CA ALA A 100 8.98 -10.89 0.92
C ALA A 100 7.88 -11.79 0.31
N GLY A 101 8.15 -13.09 0.15
CA GLY A 101 7.17 -14.08 -0.30
C GLY A 101 5.98 -14.20 0.65
N ILE A 102 6.23 -14.30 1.96
CA ILE A 102 5.17 -14.35 2.97
C ILE A 102 4.32 -13.08 2.95
N VAL A 103 4.95 -11.90 2.89
CA VAL A 103 4.25 -10.61 2.79
C VAL A 103 3.37 -10.58 1.55
N LEU A 104 3.88 -11.02 0.40
CA LEU A 104 3.10 -11.08 -0.83
C LEU A 104 1.90 -12.04 -0.71
N LEU A 105 2.08 -13.21 -0.09
CA LEU A 105 0.98 -14.17 0.12
C LEU A 105 -0.09 -13.62 1.06
N VAL A 106 0.29 -12.95 2.15
CA VAL A 106 -0.66 -12.31 3.08
C VAL A 106 -1.39 -11.16 2.40
N LEU A 107 -0.70 -10.34 1.62
CA LEU A 107 -1.31 -9.27 0.83
C LEU A 107 -2.23 -9.83 -0.25
N TRP A 108 -1.87 -10.96 -0.86
CA TRP A 108 -2.74 -11.64 -1.80
C TRP A 108 -3.98 -12.17 -1.10
N GLN A 109 -3.88 -12.85 0.04
CA GLN A 109 -5.05 -13.30 0.79
C GLN A 109 -5.98 -12.15 1.23
N THR A 110 -5.41 -10.99 1.55
CA THR A 110 -6.15 -9.82 2.03
C THR A 110 -6.51 -8.82 0.92
N TRP A 111 -6.25 -9.16 -0.35
CA TRP A 111 -6.47 -8.27 -1.49
C TRP A 111 -7.89 -7.67 -1.57
N PRO A 112 -8.99 -8.39 -1.24
CA PRO A 112 -10.34 -7.81 -1.35
C PRO A 112 -10.53 -6.65 -0.37
N THR A 113 -9.97 -6.74 0.84
CA THR A 113 -10.02 -5.68 1.85
C THR A 113 -9.23 -4.45 1.39
N TRP A 114 -8.00 -4.64 0.90
CA TRP A 114 -7.18 -3.54 0.38
C TRP A 114 -7.87 -2.84 -0.80
N HIS A 115 -8.37 -3.62 -1.76
CA HIS A 115 -9.08 -3.10 -2.93
C HIS A 115 -10.35 -2.32 -2.56
N ALA A 116 -11.21 -2.87 -1.70
CA ALA A 116 -12.45 -2.22 -1.29
C ALA A 116 -12.17 -0.92 -0.50
N LEU A 117 -11.20 -0.93 0.41
CA LEU A 117 -10.85 0.21 1.24
C LEU A 117 -10.29 1.38 0.41
N GLU A 118 -9.48 1.08 -0.62
CA GLU A 118 -8.95 2.10 -1.54
C GLU A 118 -10.02 2.65 -2.50
N ARG A 119 -10.84 1.76 -3.07
CA ARG A 119 -11.77 2.13 -4.14
C ARG A 119 -13.05 2.77 -3.61
N GLU A 120 -13.65 2.21 -2.57
CA GLU A 120 -15.00 2.53 -2.10
C GLU A 120 -14.99 3.09 -0.67
N GLY A 121 -14.01 2.68 0.15
CA GLY A 121 -13.97 2.97 1.57
C GLY A 121 -14.84 2.02 2.38
N GLY A 122 -14.91 2.24 3.70
CA GLY A 122 -15.69 1.41 4.61
C GLY A 122 -14.97 1.13 5.91
N ALA A 123 -15.68 0.49 6.83
CA ALA A 123 -15.10 0.09 8.11
C ALA A 123 -14.25 -1.18 7.93
N LEU A 124 -12.98 -1.10 8.35
CA LEU A 124 -12.03 -2.21 8.25
C LEU A 124 -12.57 -3.53 8.83
N ALA A 125 -13.21 -3.47 9.99
CA ALA A 125 -13.79 -4.65 10.64
C ALA A 125 -14.92 -5.31 9.82
N ALA A 126 -15.68 -4.53 9.05
CA ALA A 126 -16.73 -5.08 8.18
C ALA A 126 -16.11 -5.75 6.95
N LEU A 127 -15.13 -5.08 6.32
CA LEU A 127 -14.40 -5.63 5.17
C LEU A 127 -13.64 -6.91 5.53
N TRP A 128 -13.10 -7.00 6.74
CA TRP A 128 -12.40 -8.20 7.21
C TRP A 128 -13.34 -9.38 7.41
N ARG A 129 -14.56 -9.16 7.94
CA ARG A 129 -15.57 -10.23 8.07
C ARG A 129 -16.04 -10.73 6.71
N ALA A 130 -16.17 -9.83 5.74
CA ALA A 130 -16.58 -10.20 4.38
C ALA A 130 -15.52 -11.03 3.63
N LEU A 131 -14.27 -11.12 4.12
CA LEU A 131 -13.22 -11.93 3.47
C LEU A 131 -13.57 -13.41 3.40
N SER A 132 -14.31 -13.95 4.38
CA SER A 132 -14.75 -15.35 4.36
C SER A 132 -15.86 -15.64 3.36
N GLU A 133 -16.47 -14.60 2.79
CA GLU A 133 -17.62 -14.68 1.89
C GLU A 133 -17.23 -14.49 0.42
N VAL A 134 -15.96 -14.18 0.13
CA VAL A 134 -15.46 -13.85 -1.21
C VAL A 134 -14.28 -14.73 -1.61
N GLU A 135 -14.10 -14.93 -2.92
CA GLU A 135 -12.96 -15.67 -3.46
C GLU A 135 -11.65 -14.88 -3.31
N ALA A 136 -11.00 -15.03 -2.15
CA ALA A 136 -9.73 -14.38 -1.85
C ALA A 136 -8.57 -14.86 -2.74
N TRP A 137 -8.62 -16.09 -3.28
CA TRP A 137 -7.50 -16.68 -4.04
C TRP A 137 -7.54 -16.44 -5.56
N ALA A 138 -8.36 -15.47 -6.01
CA ALA A 138 -8.40 -15.14 -7.43
C ALA A 138 -7.02 -14.60 -7.90
N TRP A 139 -6.53 -15.08 -9.04
CA TRP A 139 -5.26 -14.64 -9.66
C TRP A 139 -5.18 -13.11 -9.86
N ARG A 140 -6.33 -12.44 -10.06
CA ARG A 140 -6.42 -10.98 -10.15
C ARG A 140 -5.95 -10.26 -8.88
N GLY A 141 -6.11 -10.90 -7.72
CA GLY A 141 -5.68 -10.38 -6.42
C GLY A 141 -4.16 -10.31 -6.27
N LEU A 142 -3.41 -11.13 -7.01
CA LEU A 142 -1.95 -11.09 -7.00
C LEU A 142 -1.42 -9.76 -7.55
N GLY A 143 -2.07 -9.19 -8.57
CA GLY A 143 -1.72 -7.87 -9.10
C GLY A 143 -1.91 -6.75 -8.08
N VAL A 144 -3.00 -6.79 -7.32
CA VAL A 144 -3.26 -5.86 -6.20
C VAL A 144 -2.18 -6.02 -5.12
N ALA A 145 -1.90 -7.26 -4.72
CA ALA A 145 -0.87 -7.56 -3.72
C ALA A 145 0.52 -7.08 -4.15
N ALA A 146 0.90 -7.32 -5.41
CA ALA A 146 2.18 -6.88 -5.96
C ALA A 146 2.30 -5.35 -5.97
N ILE A 147 1.23 -4.62 -6.30
CA ILE A 147 1.20 -3.15 -6.24
C ILE A 147 1.42 -2.67 -4.81
N VAL A 148 0.64 -3.19 -3.85
CA VAL A 148 0.75 -2.79 -2.44
C VAL A 148 2.13 -3.13 -1.88
N ALA A 149 2.65 -4.33 -2.16
CA ALA A 149 3.99 -4.76 -1.76
C ALA A 149 5.08 -3.85 -2.35
N THR A 150 4.95 -3.45 -3.62
CA THR A 150 5.89 -2.53 -4.29
C THR A 150 5.90 -1.17 -3.61
N LEU A 151 4.72 -0.61 -3.31
CA LEU A 151 4.60 0.69 -2.64
C LEU A 151 5.19 0.65 -1.22
N ILE A 152 4.85 -0.38 -0.43
CA ILE A 152 5.42 -0.58 0.92
C ILE A 152 6.94 -0.74 0.83
N GLY A 153 7.43 -1.59 -0.09
CA GLY A 153 8.84 -1.83 -0.30
C GLY A 153 9.59 -0.55 -0.69
N ALA A 154 9.03 0.27 -1.58
CA ALA A 154 9.62 1.55 -1.98
C ALA A 154 9.69 2.54 -0.82
N VAL A 155 8.63 2.64 -0.01
CA VAL A 155 8.60 3.49 1.19
C VAL A 155 9.66 3.05 2.19
N ILE A 156 9.74 1.76 2.50
CA ILE A 156 10.76 1.21 3.40
C ILE A 156 12.15 1.46 2.83
N ALA A 157 12.36 1.19 1.55
CA ALA A 157 13.68 1.33 0.94
C ALA A 157 14.20 2.77 0.98
N LEU A 158 13.33 3.76 0.71
CA LEU A 158 13.68 5.18 0.75
C LEU A 158 13.86 5.70 2.18
N ALA A 159 13.07 5.21 3.14
CA ALA A 159 13.16 5.63 4.54
C ALA A 159 14.28 4.92 5.32
N TRP A 160 14.82 3.81 4.80
CA TRP A 160 15.86 3.05 5.47
C TRP A 160 17.22 3.76 5.38
N PRO A 161 17.83 4.18 6.51
CA PRO A 161 19.03 5.02 6.51
C PRO A 161 20.19 4.42 5.72
N GLY A 162 20.73 5.16 4.75
CA GLY A 162 21.88 4.75 3.93
C GLY A 162 21.66 3.54 3.02
N LEU A 163 20.42 3.09 2.77
CA LEU A 163 20.16 2.01 1.82
C LEU A 163 20.21 2.51 0.37
N VAL A 164 19.69 3.71 0.14
CA VAL A 164 19.67 4.38 -1.16
C VAL A 164 20.81 5.39 -1.20
N ALA A 165 21.63 5.30 -2.25
CA ALA A 165 22.69 6.28 -2.50
C ALA A 165 22.11 7.69 -2.67
N ASP A 166 22.79 8.69 -2.11
CA ASP A 166 22.30 10.08 -2.09
C ASP A 166 21.96 10.63 -3.48
N ALA A 167 22.76 10.28 -4.49
CA ALA A 167 22.54 10.67 -5.88
C ALA A 167 21.24 10.09 -6.49
N LEU A 168 20.77 8.94 -6.00
CA LEU A 168 19.55 8.27 -6.48
C LEU A 168 18.30 8.64 -5.67
N ARG A 169 18.47 9.22 -4.49
CA ARG A 169 17.36 9.50 -3.57
C ARG A 169 16.31 10.40 -4.21
N TRP A 170 16.71 11.55 -4.73
CA TRP A 170 15.79 12.49 -5.39
C TRP A 170 15.11 11.89 -6.62
N PRO A 171 15.84 11.27 -7.58
CA PRO A 171 15.21 10.57 -8.69
C PRO A 171 14.18 9.52 -8.27
N LEU A 172 14.47 8.72 -7.24
CA LEU A 172 13.55 7.68 -6.76
C LEU A 172 12.34 8.25 -6.02
N VAL A 173 12.52 9.30 -5.22
CA VAL A 173 11.41 10.00 -4.55
C VAL A 173 10.47 10.64 -5.57
N ILE A 174 11.02 11.32 -6.59
CA ILE A 174 10.23 11.90 -7.69
C ILE A 174 9.54 10.80 -8.48
N GLY A 175 10.26 9.72 -8.79
CA GLY A 175 9.72 8.54 -9.46
C GLY A 175 8.54 7.94 -8.70
N LEU A 176 8.67 7.79 -7.38
CA LEU A 176 7.59 7.30 -6.52
C LEU A 176 6.39 8.26 -6.50
N ALA A 177 6.61 9.57 -6.41
CA ALA A 177 5.54 10.56 -6.41
C ALA A 177 4.71 10.55 -7.71
N VAL A 178 5.34 10.22 -8.84
CA VAL A 178 4.67 10.07 -10.15
C VAL A 178 4.04 8.69 -10.31
N LEU A 179 4.74 7.63 -9.90
CA LEU A 179 4.32 6.25 -10.12
C LEU A 179 3.21 5.81 -9.15
N ALA A 180 3.24 6.28 -7.91
CA ALA A 180 2.23 5.93 -6.89
C ALA A 180 0.78 6.18 -7.34
N PRO A 181 0.37 7.36 -7.85
CA PRO A 181 -1.00 7.55 -8.33
C PRO A 181 -1.36 6.65 -9.51
N VAL A 182 -0.40 6.30 -10.37
CA VAL A 182 -0.62 5.33 -11.47
C VAL A 182 -0.87 3.93 -10.91
N LEU A 183 -0.07 3.50 -9.93
CA LEU A 183 -0.23 2.20 -9.28
C LEU A 183 -1.57 2.10 -8.54
N HIS A 184 -1.96 3.12 -7.79
CA HIS A 184 -3.29 3.19 -7.16
C HIS A 184 -4.42 3.20 -8.20
N PHE A 185 -4.24 3.86 -9.34
CA PHE A 185 -5.21 3.81 -10.44
C PHE A 185 -5.36 2.39 -11.01
N LEU A 186 -4.25 1.69 -11.25
CA LEU A 186 -4.27 0.32 -11.73
C LEU A 186 -4.92 -0.62 -10.71
N LEU A 187 -4.57 -0.49 -9.44
CA LEU A 187 -5.17 -1.25 -8.33
C LEU A 187 -6.69 -1.07 -8.32
N GLN A 188 -7.19 0.16 -8.35
CA GLN A 188 -8.63 0.43 -8.30
C GLN A 188 -9.39 0.08 -9.58
N ARG A 189 -8.68 -0.23 -10.69
CA ARG A 189 -9.28 -0.73 -11.94
C ARG A 189 -9.56 -2.23 -11.92
N VAL A 190 -8.93 -2.97 -10.99
CA VAL A 190 -9.21 -4.39 -10.84
C VAL A 190 -10.71 -4.58 -10.52
N PRO A 191 -11.39 -5.56 -11.14
CA PRO A 191 -12.77 -5.88 -10.79
C PRO A 191 -12.88 -6.30 -9.31
N ALA A 192 -13.99 -5.94 -8.66
CA ALA A 192 -14.25 -6.35 -7.28
C ALA A 192 -14.25 -7.88 -7.14
N ALA A 193 -14.00 -8.37 -5.91
CA ALA A 193 -14.01 -9.79 -5.62
C ALA A 193 -15.41 -10.39 -5.84
N THR A 194 -15.45 -11.61 -6.40
CA THR A 194 -16.70 -12.35 -6.59
C THR A 194 -17.13 -12.97 -5.26
N PRO A 195 -18.43 -12.90 -4.90
CA PRO A 195 -18.97 -13.67 -3.79
C PRO A 195 -18.81 -15.18 -4.04
N LEU A 196 -18.59 -15.96 -2.97
CA LEU A 196 -18.52 -17.41 -3.06
C LEU A 196 -19.88 -18.01 -3.50
N PRO A 197 -19.89 -19.06 -4.34
CA PRO A 197 -21.13 -19.77 -4.70
C PRO A 197 -21.79 -20.38 -3.45
N ILE A 198 -23.11 -20.21 -3.31
CA ILE A 198 -23.89 -20.71 -2.17
C ILE A 198 -23.85 -22.26 -2.06
N GLU A 199 -23.49 -22.97 -3.14
CA GLU A 199 -23.44 -24.43 -3.22
C GLU A 199 -22.36 -25.09 -2.34
N SER A 200 -21.38 -24.35 -1.81
CA SER A 200 -20.34 -24.92 -0.95
C SER A 200 -20.71 -25.04 0.53
N LEU A 201 -21.99 -24.85 0.89
CA LEU A 201 -22.51 -24.90 2.27
C LEU A 201 -23.58 -25.98 2.52
N LEU A 202 -23.81 -26.87 1.55
CA LEU A 202 -24.67 -28.07 1.67
C LEU A 202 -23.83 -29.33 1.50
#